data_AF-A0A0K9PDC4-F1
#
_entry.id   AF-A0A0K9PDC4-F1
#
_cell.length_a   1.000
_cell.length_b   1.000
_cell.length_c   1.000
_cell.angle_alpha   90.00
_cell.angle_beta   90.00
_cell.angle_gamma   90.00
#
_symmetry.space_group_name_H-M   'P 1'
#
loop_
_entity.id
_entity.type
_entity.pdbx_description
1 polymer ?
#
loop_
_entity_poly.entity_id
_entity_poly.type
_entity_poly.pdbx_seq_one_letter_code
_entity_poly.pdbx_strand_id
1 'polypeptide(L)'
;MMNNGSNLNFFDEKENNFSRGDNFFEAKYDSKQNLEDAMSSTDKRIKYHRHSLHQIQNLEEVFKKNLHPDQQQRTELGKKLNINSRQIKFWFQNRRAQLKNQLERYENIILKQENIKLRLEQMSLMNAARRRPCCFKCRYHIVYGKNL
;
A
#
# COMPACT_ATOMS: atom_id res chain seq x y z
N MET A 1 -20.25 -18.88 12.08
CA MET A 1 -19.03 -18.40 12.78
C MET A 1 -17.87 -19.26 12.31
N MET A 2 -17.01 -18.72 11.45
CA MET A 2 -15.73 -19.34 11.11
C MET A 2 -14.66 -18.32 11.46
N ASN A 3 -14.02 -18.58 12.60
CA ASN A 3 -12.80 -17.94 13.02
C ASN A 3 -11.69 -18.41 12.08
N ASN A 4 -10.83 -17.49 11.63
CA ASN A 4 -9.41 -17.77 11.42
C ASN A 4 -8.68 -16.44 11.42
N GLY A 5 -8.27 -16.04 12.62
CA GLY A 5 -7.24 -15.04 12.80
C GLY A 5 -5.94 -15.57 12.19
N SER A 6 -5.49 -14.89 11.15
CA SER A 6 -4.15 -15.04 10.63
C SER A 6 -3.46 -13.69 10.76
N ASN A 7 -2.76 -13.60 11.88
CA ASN A 7 -1.75 -12.63 12.24
C ASN A 7 -0.84 -12.29 11.04
N LEU A 8 -1.09 -11.17 10.36
CA LEU A 8 -0.23 -10.69 9.26
C LEU A 8 0.90 -9.83 9.82
N ASN A 9 1.74 -10.46 10.63
CA ASN A 9 3.13 -10.06 10.73
C ASN A 9 3.83 -10.56 9.47
N PHE A 10 3.84 -9.75 8.42
CA PHE A 10 4.65 -10.03 7.23
C PHE A 10 5.41 -8.77 6.81
N PHE A 11 6.37 -8.40 7.65
CA PHE A 11 7.50 -7.59 7.20
C PHE A 11 8.47 -8.55 6.51
N ASP A 12 8.44 -8.61 5.19
CA ASP A 12 9.56 -9.10 4.41
C ASP A 12 10.20 -7.92 3.65
N GLU A 13 11.45 -7.68 3.99
CA GLU A 13 12.27 -6.50 3.72
C GLU A 13 12.85 -6.49 2.30
N LYS A 14 12.08 -6.78 1.25
CA LYS A 14 12.62 -6.63 -0.12
C LYS A 14 11.56 -6.16 -1.09
N GLU A 15 11.39 -4.83 -1.17
CA GLU A 15 11.24 -4.10 -2.43
C GLU A 15 11.14 -2.59 -2.14
N ASN A 16 12.32 -1.97 -2.01
CA ASN A 16 12.48 -0.53 -1.89
C ASN A 16 12.46 0.09 -3.29
N ASN A 17 11.29 0.16 -3.93
CA ASN A 17 11.10 0.92 -5.16
C ASN A 17 10.17 2.11 -4.93
N PHE A 18 10.83 3.26 -4.84
CA PHE A 18 10.33 4.63 -4.89
C PHE A 18 9.10 4.80 -5.81
N SER A 19 8.03 5.38 -5.29
CA SER A 19 7.10 6.16 -6.10
C SER A 19 6.68 7.38 -5.29
N ARG A 20 7.35 8.50 -5.63
CA ARG A 20 6.98 9.86 -5.26
C ARG A 20 5.66 10.19 -5.95
N GLY A 21 4.62 10.44 -5.16
CA GLY A 21 3.38 11.01 -5.65
C GLY A 21 2.58 11.51 -4.47
N ASP A 22 2.32 12.82 -4.46
CA ASP A 22 1.19 13.44 -3.78
C ASP A 22 1.26 13.63 -2.26
N ASN A 23 2.22 14.45 -1.81
CA ASN A 23 2.12 15.18 -0.54
C ASN A 23 2.31 16.70 -0.74
N PHE A 24 1.77 17.24 -1.84
CA PHE A 24 1.87 18.67 -2.17
C PHE A 24 0.85 19.54 -1.42
N PHE A 25 -0.25 18.97 -0.91
CA PHE A 25 -1.39 19.76 -0.43
C PHE A 25 -1.29 20.22 1.04
N GLU A 26 -0.62 19.48 1.92
CA GLU A 26 -0.60 19.78 3.37
C GLU A 26 0.42 20.89 3.77
N ALA A 27 1.28 21.33 2.86
CA ALA A 27 2.37 22.26 3.17
C ALA A 27 1.92 23.72 3.39
N LYS A 28 0.67 24.08 3.06
CA LYS A 28 0.20 25.48 3.09
C LYS A 28 -0.27 25.98 4.47
N TYR A 29 -0.64 25.11 5.40
CA TYR A 29 -1.28 25.54 6.66
C TYR A 29 -0.30 25.90 7.80
N ASP A 30 0.98 25.55 7.68
CA ASP A 30 2.00 25.74 8.74
C ASP A 30 2.87 27.00 8.54
N SER A 31 2.61 27.77 7.48
CA SER A 31 3.48 28.88 7.03
C SER A 31 3.27 30.20 7.79
N LYS A 32 2.35 30.26 8.77
CA LYS A 32 1.99 31.51 9.46
C LYS A 32 2.84 31.85 10.69
N GLN A 33 3.83 31.03 11.07
CA GLN A 33 4.68 31.27 12.24
C GLN A 33 6.12 31.74 11.92
N ASN A 34 6.48 32.03 10.67
CA ASN A 34 7.86 32.40 10.30
C ASN A 34 7.91 33.58 9.31
N LEU A 35 7.40 34.75 9.72
CA LEU A 35 7.53 35.99 8.92
C LEU A 35 8.55 36.99 9.48
N GLU A 36 9.18 36.73 10.63
CA GLU A 36 10.05 37.73 11.28
C GLU A 36 11.56 37.51 11.06
N ASP A 37 12.01 36.33 10.59
CA ASP A 37 13.47 36.05 10.46
C ASP A 37 14.00 35.99 9.00
N ALA A 38 13.17 36.28 7.99
CA ALA A 38 13.49 35.99 6.59
C ALA A 38 13.92 37.20 5.75
N MET A 39 14.61 38.19 6.34
CA MET A 39 15.16 39.34 5.59
C MET A 39 16.67 39.23 5.38
N SER A 40 17.16 38.07 4.94
CA SER A 40 18.44 37.97 4.21
C SER A 40 18.63 36.60 3.55
N SER A 41 19.13 36.61 2.32
CA SER A 41 19.64 35.48 1.51
C SER A 41 18.64 34.76 0.58
N THR A 42 18.52 35.36 -0.60
CA THR A 42 18.53 34.77 -1.95
C THR A 42 18.76 33.25 -2.08
N ASP A 43 17.86 32.61 -2.82
CA ASP A 43 18.03 31.43 -3.70
C ASP A 43 19.01 30.34 -3.24
N LYS A 44 18.71 29.68 -2.13
CA LYS A 44 19.30 28.38 -1.78
C LYS A 44 18.26 27.30 -2.01
N ARG A 45 18.37 26.57 -3.14
CA ARG A 45 17.68 25.28 -3.34
C ARG A 45 17.82 24.45 -2.06
N ILE A 46 16.71 24.21 -1.35
CA ILE A 46 16.69 23.46 -0.09
C ILE A 46 17.25 22.06 -0.37
N LYS A 47 18.47 21.83 0.12
CA LYS A 47 19.17 20.55 -0.05
C LYS A 47 18.52 19.54 0.89
N TYR A 48 17.63 18.70 0.36
CA TYR A 48 17.01 17.62 1.14
C TYR A 48 18.10 16.72 1.73
N HIS A 49 18.17 16.66 3.06
CA HIS A 49 19.08 15.77 3.76
C HIS A 49 18.43 14.38 3.90
N ARG A 50 19.08 13.34 3.38
CA ARG A 50 18.66 11.95 3.59
C ARG A 50 19.02 11.51 5.00
N HIS A 51 18.11 10.81 5.66
CA HIS A 51 18.39 10.16 6.95
C HIS A 51 19.40 9.02 6.77
N SER A 52 20.26 8.82 7.77
CA SER A 52 21.17 7.69 7.83
C SER A 52 20.41 6.37 8.07
N LEU A 53 21.04 5.24 7.78
CA LEU A 53 20.43 3.92 8.04
C LEU A 53 20.05 3.74 9.51
N HIS A 54 20.93 4.12 10.43
CA HIS A 54 20.67 4.08 11.88
C HIS A 54 19.43 4.92 12.27
N GLN A 55 19.30 6.12 11.67
CA GLN A 55 18.12 6.97 11.89
C GLN A 55 16.84 6.31 11.38
N ILE A 56 16.88 5.72 10.18
CA ILE A 56 15.73 5.02 9.58
C ILE A 56 15.32 3.83 10.44
N GLN A 57 16.27 3.01 10.88
CA GLN A 57 16.00 1.83 11.73
C GLN A 57 15.31 2.22 13.03
N ASN A 58 15.81 3.24 13.73
CA ASN A 58 15.17 3.72 14.97
C ASN A 58 13.74 4.27 14.71
N LEU A 59 13.55 5.01 13.61
CA LEU A 59 12.23 5.50 13.23
C LEU A 59 11.26 4.35 12.94
N GLU A 60 11.73 3.29 12.27
CA GLU A 60 10.94 2.08 12.00
C GLU A 60 10.62 1.28 13.27
N GLU A 61 11.54 1.15 14.21
CA GLU A 61 11.30 0.51 15.51
C GLU A 61 10.20 1.23 16.30
N VAL A 62 10.22 2.56 16.30
CA VAL A 62 9.16 3.35 16.93
C VAL A 62 7.85 3.18 16.16
N PHE A 63 7.89 3.18 14.82
CA PHE A 63 6.70 3.00 13.98
C PHE A 63 5.98 1.67 14.24
N LYS A 64 6.74 0.58 14.43
CA LYS A 64 6.19 -0.74 14.79
C LYS A 64 5.43 -0.73 16.11
N LYS A 65 5.81 0.14 17.06
CA LYS A 65 5.16 0.30 18.37
C LYS A 65 4.04 1.33 18.36
N ASN A 66 4.20 2.40 17.59
CA ASN A 66 3.26 3.50 17.49
C ASN A 66 3.28 4.15 16.09
N LEU A 67 2.17 4.04 15.38
CA LEU A 67 1.99 4.61 14.03
C LEU A 67 1.77 6.13 14.04
N HIS A 68 1.35 6.69 15.18
CA HIS A 68 0.97 8.09 15.36
C HIS A 68 1.63 8.68 16.62
N PRO A 69 2.96 8.91 16.59
CA PRO A 69 3.65 9.53 17.71
C PRO A 69 3.12 10.94 17.95
N ASP A 70 2.87 11.28 19.21
CA ASP A 70 2.42 12.61 19.62
C ASP A 70 3.55 13.67 19.55
N GLN A 71 3.25 14.92 19.93
CA GLN A 71 4.24 16.00 19.88
C GLN A 71 5.44 15.78 20.82
N GLN A 72 5.20 15.24 22.01
CA GLN A 72 6.23 14.99 23.00
C GLN A 72 7.16 13.87 22.52
N GLN A 73 6.59 12.74 22.09
CA GLN A 73 7.31 11.59 21.55
C GLN A 73 8.16 11.98 20.33
N ARG A 74 7.62 12.81 19.42
CA ARG A 74 8.40 13.33 18.27
C ARG A 74 9.58 14.19 18.72
N THR A 75 9.40 14.99 19.77
CA THR A 75 10.44 15.87 20.30
C THR A 75 11.56 15.07 20.97
N GLU A 76 11.21 14.08 21.77
CA GLU A 76 12.16 13.16 22.42
C GLU A 76 12.95 12.33 21.40
N LEU A 77 12.26 11.78 20.40
CA LEU A 77 12.90 11.04 19.31
C LEU A 77 13.82 11.94 18.48
N GLY A 78 13.41 13.19 18.27
CA GLY A 78 14.22 14.20 17.57
C GLY A 78 15.53 14.50 18.27
N LYS A 79 15.50 14.65 19.60
CA LYS A 79 16.70 14.80 20.42
C LYS A 79 17.64 13.59 20.31
N LYS A 80 17.09 12.37 20.39
CA LYS A 80 17.87 11.12 20.32
C LYS A 80 18.55 10.90 18.96
N LEU A 81 17.87 11.25 17.87
CA LEU A 81 18.35 10.98 16.50
C LEU A 81 19.01 12.20 15.83
N ASN A 82 19.03 13.34 16.53
CA ASN A 82 19.40 14.65 15.99
C ASN A 82 18.61 15.00 14.72
N ILE A 83 17.28 14.83 14.77
CA ILE A 83 16.33 15.12 13.70
C ILE A 83 15.29 16.11 14.21
N ASN A 84 14.91 17.10 13.40
CA ASN A 84 13.86 18.04 13.80
C ASN A 84 12.50 17.32 13.96
N SER A 85 11.72 17.64 15.00
CA SER A 85 10.40 17.04 15.27
C SER A 85 9.43 17.16 14.09
N ARG A 86 9.57 18.22 13.26
CA ARG A 86 8.85 18.40 11.99
C ARG A 86 9.25 17.36 10.93
N GLN A 87 10.54 17.06 10.79
CA GLN A 87 11.00 16.02 9.86
C GLN A 87 10.50 14.64 10.31
N ILE A 88 10.46 14.38 11.62
CA ILE A 88 9.86 13.16 12.17
C ILE A 88 8.38 13.10 11.82
N LYS A 89 7.61 14.20 12.02
CA LYS A 89 6.19 14.26 11.61
C LYS A 89 6.01 13.86 10.14
N PHE A 90 6.80 14.43 9.24
CA PHE A 90 6.74 14.09 7.81
C PHE A 90 7.17 12.66 7.51
N TRP A 91 8.20 12.16 8.18
CA TRP A 91 8.64 10.79 8.02
C TRP A 91 7.51 9.81 8.37
N PHE A 92 6.83 10.02 9.50
CA PHE A 92 5.70 9.17 9.91
C PHE A 92 4.50 9.29 8.97
N GLN A 93 4.20 10.49 8.46
CA GLN A 93 3.17 10.68 7.43
C GLN A 93 3.51 9.90 6.15
N ASN A 94 4.73 10.05 5.64
CA ASN A 94 5.20 9.33 4.45
C ASN A 94 5.21 7.82 4.67
N ARG A 95 5.62 7.35 5.86
CA ARG A 95 5.65 5.93 6.17
C ARG A 95 4.26 5.31 6.18
N ARG A 96 3.26 6.00 6.73
CA ARG A 96 1.86 5.55 6.66
C ARG A 96 1.33 5.52 5.23
N ALA A 97 1.61 6.55 4.43
CA ALA A 97 1.23 6.57 3.01
C ALA A 97 1.86 5.40 2.24
N GLN A 98 3.14 5.11 2.50
CA GLN A 98 3.83 3.95 1.91
C GLN A 98 3.17 2.64 2.33
N LEU A 99 2.85 2.46 3.61
CA LEU A 99 2.16 1.27 4.11
C LEU A 99 0.80 1.07 3.43
N LYS A 100 0.00 2.13 3.35
CA LYS A 100 -1.29 2.12 2.65
C LYS A 100 -1.14 1.67 1.19
N ASN A 101 -0.20 2.27 0.46
CA ASN A 101 0.07 1.92 -0.94
C ASN A 101 0.56 0.47 -1.10
N GLN A 102 1.35 -0.05 -0.14
CA GLN A 102 1.79 -1.44 -0.14
C GLN A 102 0.61 -2.41 0.02
N LEU A 103 -0.30 -2.12 0.96
CA LEU A 103 -1.51 -2.92 1.17
C LEU A 103 -2.41 -2.91 -0.07
N GLU A 104 -2.69 -1.75 -0.64
CA GLU A 104 -3.53 -1.63 -1.85
C GLU A 104 -2.94 -2.40 -3.04
N ARG A 105 -1.61 -2.35 -3.23
CA ARG A 105 -0.93 -3.13 -4.27
C ARG A 105 -1.06 -4.63 -4.04
N TYR A 106 -0.89 -5.06 -2.79
CA TYR A 106 -1.01 -6.46 -2.41
C TYR A 106 -2.43 -6.99 -2.64
N GLU A 107 -3.44 -6.24 -2.19
CA GLU A 107 -4.85 -6.55 -2.45
C GLU A 107 -5.13 -6.63 -3.96
N ASN A 108 -4.60 -5.71 -4.76
CA ASN A 108 -4.77 -5.74 -6.21
C ASN A 108 -4.16 -7.00 -6.86
N ILE A 109 -3.02 -7.46 -6.36
CA ILE A 109 -2.38 -8.69 -6.82
C ILE A 109 -3.28 -9.90 -6.52
N ILE A 110 -3.81 -10.01 -5.30
CA ILE A 110 -4.71 -11.10 -4.91
C ILE A 110 -5.96 -11.09 -5.81
N LEU A 111 -6.61 -9.93 -5.94
CA LEU A 111 -7.82 -9.81 -6.74
C LEU A 111 -7.59 -10.19 -8.21
N LYS A 112 -6.43 -9.85 -8.78
CA LYS A 112 -6.06 -10.27 -10.14
C LYS A 112 -5.90 -11.78 -10.25
N GLN A 113 -5.26 -12.41 -9.27
CA GLN A 113 -5.10 -13.87 -9.24
C GLN A 113 -6.46 -14.57 -9.16
N GLU A 114 -7.34 -14.11 -8.26
CA GLU A 114 -8.70 -14.64 -8.14
C GLU A 114 -9.52 -14.42 -9.42
N ASN A 115 -9.40 -13.26 -10.06
CA ASN A 115 -10.10 -12.99 -11.31
C ASN A 115 -9.65 -13.94 -12.44
N ILE A 116 -8.35 -14.21 -12.52
CA ILE A 116 -7.81 -15.20 -13.47
C ILE A 116 -8.40 -16.58 -13.19
N LYS A 117 -8.42 -17.01 -11.92
CA LYS A 117 -8.99 -18.30 -11.52
C LYS A 117 -10.45 -18.42 -11.92
N LEU A 118 -11.26 -17.40 -11.62
CA LEU A 118 -12.68 -17.37 -11.97
C LEU A 118 -12.90 -17.41 -13.49
N ARG A 119 -12.07 -16.70 -14.27
CA ARG A 119 -12.14 -16.74 -15.74
C ARG A 119 -11.83 -18.12 -16.30
N LEU A 120 -10.83 -18.81 -15.75
CA LEU A 120 -10.49 -20.18 -16.15
C LEU A 120 -11.62 -21.17 -15.83
N GLU A 121 -12.22 -21.04 -14.64
CA GLU A 121 -13.38 -21.85 -14.24
C GLU A 121 -14.58 -21.60 -15.16
N GLN A 122 -14.91 -20.32 -15.42
CA GLN A 122 -15.97 -19.95 -16.36
C GLN A 122 -15.71 -20.52 -17.76
N MET A 123 -14.47 -20.46 -18.25
CA MET A 123 -14.10 -21.04 -19.54
C MET A 123 -14.31 -22.56 -19.58
N SER A 124 -13.94 -23.27 -18.51
CA SER A 124 -14.14 -24.70 -18.37
C SER A 124 -15.63 -25.08 -18.39
N LEU A 125 -16.46 -24.37 -17.61
CA LEU A 125 -17.91 -24.57 -17.57
C LEU A 125 -18.56 -24.29 -18.92
N MET A 126 -18.17 -23.19 -19.59
CA MET A 126 -18.66 -22.86 -20.94
C MET A 126 -18.28 -23.93 -21.96
N ASN A 127 -17.05 -24.45 -21.92
CA ASN A 127 -16.61 -25.53 -22.81
C ASN A 127 -17.39 -26.83 -22.55
N ALA A 128 -17.64 -27.18 -21.28
CA ALA A 128 -18.46 -28.34 -20.93
C ALA A 128 -19.91 -28.18 -21.42
N ALA A 129 -20.52 -27.01 -21.23
CA ALA A 129 -21.88 -26.71 -21.70
C ALA A 129 -22.00 -26.70 -23.23
N ARG A 130 -20.93 -26.31 -23.95
CA ARG A 130 -20.89 -26.36 -25.43
C ARG A 130 -20.84 -27.79 -25.98
N ARG A 131 -20.38 -28.78 -25.21
CA ARG A 131 -20.42 -30.18 -25.65
C ARG A 131 -21.87 -30.66 -25.64
N ARG A 132 -22.50 -30.68 -26.82
CA ARG A 132 -23.81 -31.30 -27.01
C ARG A 132 -23.75 -32.76 -26.57
N PRO A 133 -24.68 -33.26 -25.73
CA PRO A 133 -24.74 -34.67 -25.40
C PRO A 133 -24.89 -35.48 -26.69
N CYS A 134 -23.89 -36.27 -27.03
CA CYS A 134 -24.00 -37.27 -28.10
C CYS A 134 -24.49 -38.58 -27.49
N CYS A 135 -25.48 -39.20 -28.13
CA CYS A 135 -25.91 -40.53 -27.76
C CYS A 135 -24.80 -41.53 -28.11
N PHE A 136 -24.29 -42.27 -27.11
CA PHE A 136 -23.24 -43.28 -27.29
C PHE A 136 -23.63 -44.43 -28.24
N LYS A 137 -24.93 -44.64 -28.46
CA LYS A 137 -25.45 -45.77 -29.25
C LYS A 137 -25.66 -45.45 -30.74
N CYS A 138 -25.93 -44.19 -31.09
CA CYS A 138 -26.20 -43.79 -32.49
C CYS A 138 -25.30 -42.66 -33.03
N ARG A 139 -24.37 -42.12 -32.22
CA ARG A 139 -23.46 -41.01 -32.56
C ARG A 139 -24.13 -39.68 -33.00
N TYR A 140 -25.45 -39.60 -32.98
CA TYR A 140 -26.20 -38.37 -33.25
C TYR A 140 -26.37 -37.52 -31.97
N HIS A 141 -26.49 -36.20 -32.17
CA HIS A 141 -26.79 -35.24 -31.12
C HIS A 141 -28.17 -35.51 -30.51
N ILE A 142 -28.26 -35.55 -29.18
CA ILE A 142 -29.54 -35.64 -28.48
C ILE A 142 -30.27 -34.29 -28.62
N VAL A 143 -31.27 -34.25 -29.49
CA VAL A 143 -32.21 -33.12 -29.59
C VAL A 143 -33.32 -33.36 -28.57
N TYR A 144 -33.28 -32.66 -27.44
CA TYR A 144 -34.45 -32.61 -26.56
C TYR A 144 -35.54 -31.81 -27.27
N GLY A 145 -36.55 -32.51 -27.79
CA GLY A 145 -37.69 -31.90 -28.46
C GLY A 145 -38.39 -30.91 -27.53
N LYS A 146 -38.55 -29.67 -27.99
CA LYS A 146 -39.53 -28.76 -27.42
C LYS A 146 -40.91 -29.29 -27.83
N ASN A 147 -41.60 -29.93 -26.90
CA ASN A 147 -43.04 -30.14 -27.02
C ASN A 147 -43.71 -28.79 -26.74
N LEU A 148 -44.20 -28.15 -27.79
CA LEU A 148 -45.33 -27.23 -27.78
C LEU A 148 -46.24 -27.63 -28.95
#